data_AF-A0A3M7SN05-F1
#
_entry.id   AF-A0A3M7SN05-F1
#
_cell.length_a   1.000
_cell.length_b   1.000
_cell.length_c   1.000
_cell.angle_alpha   90.00
_cell.angle_beta   90.00
_cell.angle_gamma   90.00
#
_symmetry.space_group_name_H-M   'P 1'
#
loop_
_entity.id
_entity.type
_entity.pdbx_description
1 polymer ?
#
loop_
_entity_poly.entity_id
_entity_poly.type
_entity_poly.pdbx_seq_one_letter_code
_entity_poly.pdbx_strand_id
1 'polypeptide(L)' 'MCRWGCPTTDTTHACKWCGTRFCLECHRGDFNGEMKVTKDATICRKCKQTGCVGPRVEYFPSKNNTNNKKPSKK' A
#
# COMPACT_ATOMS: atom_id res chain seq x y z
N MET A 1 -8.32 -10.39 -2.28
CA MET A 1 -8.76 -9.54 -1.17
C MET A 1 -7.63 -8.63 -0.69
N CYS A 2 -7.80 -7.31 -0.81
CA CYS A 2 -6.97 -6.32 -0.11
C CYS A 2 -7.16 -6.47 1.41
N ARG A 3 -6.12 -6.14 2.19
CA ARG A 3 -6.12 -6.23 3.68
C ARG A 3 -7.30 -5.54 4.37
N TRP A 4 -7.93 -4.56 3.72
CA TRP A 4 -9.03 -3.75 4.26
C TRP A 4 -10.43 -4.14 3.77
N GLY A 5 -10.58 -5.29 3.09
CA GLY A 5 -11.89 -5.89 2.77
C GLY A 5 -12.40 -5.76 1.34
N CYS A 6 -11.62 -5.25 0.36
CA CYS A 6 -12.01 -5.41 -1.05
C CYS A 6 -11.92 -6.89 -1.47
N PRO A 7 -12.78 -7.37 -2.39
CA PRO A 7 -12.68 -8.72 -2.94
C PRO A 7 -11.40 -8.91 -3.78
N THR A 8 -11.02 -7.89 -4.53
CA THR A 8 -9.87 -7.88 -5.44
C THR A 8 -8.54 -8.16 -4.75
N THR A 9 -7.68 -8.89 -5.43
CA THR A 9 -6.30 -9.17 -5.03
C THR A 9 -5.37 -8.12 -5.61
N ASP A 10 -4.25 -7.90 -4.90
CA ASP A 10 -3.04 -7.30 -5.46
C ASP A 10 -3.09 -5.80 -5.85
N THR A 11 -4.23 -5.11 -5.72
CA THR A 11 -4.36 -3.65 -5.90
C THR A 11 -3.88 -2.83 -4.70
N THR A 12 -2.92 -3.36 -3.93
CA THR A 12 -2.25 -2.63 -2.84
C THR A 12 -1.02 -1.92 -3.36
N HIS A 13 -0.92 -0.62 -3.09
CA HIS A 13 0.19 0.24 -3.45
C HIS A 13 0.80 0.87 -2.20
N ALA A 14 2.10 1.21 -2.26
CA ALA A 14 2.75 2.00 -1.23
C ALA A 14 2.80 3.47 -1.65
N CYS A 15 2.66 4.38 -0.69
CA CYS A 15 2.91 5.80 -0.90
C CYS A 15 4.39 6.01 -1.22
N LYS A 16 4.71 6.61 -2.38
CA LYS A 16 6.11 6.84 -2.79
C LYS A 16 6.90 7.75 -1.84
N TRP A 17 6.20 8.55 -1.03
CA TRP A 17 6.79 9.54 -0.12
C TRP A 17 7.01 9.02 1.30
N CYS A 18 6.09 8.20 1.82
CA CYS A 18 6.10 7.79 3.24
C CYS A 18 5.87 6.29 3.46
N GLY A 19 5.91 5.47 2.40
CA GLY A 19 5.77 4.00 2.48
C GLY A 19 4.39 3.48 2.93
N THR A 20 3.44 4.37 3.24
CA THR A 20 2.10 4.03 3.73
C THR A 20 1.36 3.18 2.70
N ARG A 21 0.93 1.98 3.09
CA ARG A 21 0.25 1.04 2.19
C ARG A 21 -1.24 1.35 2.11
N PHE A 22 -1.83 1.23 0.92
CA PHE A 22 -3.26 1.41 0.68
C PHE A 22 -3.73 0.60 -0.54
N CYS A 23 -4.99 0.22 -0.55
CA CYS A 23 -5.66 -0.39 -1.69
C CYS A 23 -6.23 0.72 -2.58
N LEU A 24 -5.91 0.70 -3.88
CA LEU A 24 -6.39 1.72 -4.83
C LEU A 24 -7.90 1.63 -5.09
N GLU A 25 -8.53 0.46 -4.91
CA GLU A 25 -9.95 0.29 -5.24
C GLU A 25 -10.90 0.68 -4.11
N CYS A 26 -10.66 0.23 -2.87
CA CYS A 26 -11.45 0.67 -1.71
C CYS A 26 -10.97 2.00 -1.11
N HIS A 27 -9.89 2.59 -1.63
CA HIS A 27 -9.25 3.79 -1.07
C HIS A 27 -8.90 3.68 0.43
N ARG A 28 -8.79 2.46 0.97
CA ARG A 28 -8.47 2.18 2.39
C ARG A 28 -7.02 1.78 2.54
N GLY A 29 -6.39 2.15 3.66
CA GLY A 29 -4.98 1.92 3.86
C GLY A 29 -4.55 1.87 5.33
N ASP A 30 -3.25 2.01 5.56
CA ASP A 30 -2.63 2.19 6.88
C ASP A 30 -2.86 3.62 7.42
N PHE A 31 -4.14 4.01 7.42
CA PHE A 31 -4.69 5.28 7.89
C PHE A 31 -6.19 5.10 8.19
N ASN A 32 -6.73 5.91 9.09
CA ASN A 32 -8.16 5.92 9.38
C ASN A 32 -8.95 6.68 8.31
N GLY A 33 -10.07 6.09 7.89
CA GLY A 33 -10.95 6.61 6.83
C GLY A 33 -10.41 6.35 5.42
N GLU A 34 -11.01 7.04 4.45
CA GLU A 34 -10.70 6.85 3.02
C GLU A 34 -9.74 7.90 2.47
N MET A 35 -8.96 7.48 1.48
CA MET A 35 -8.02 8.29 0.72
C MET A 35 -8.78 9.32 -0.11
N LYS A 36 -8.30 10.56 -0.17
CA LYS A 36 -8.91 11.57 -1.04
C LYS A 36 -8.43 11.35 -2.48
N VAL A 37 -9.35 10.91 -3.34
CA VAL A 37 -9.15 10.88 -4.79
C VAL A 37 -9.88 12.07 -5.38
N THR A 38 -9.08 13.05 -5.82
CA THR A 38 -9.54 14.14 -6.68
C THR A 38 -9.44 13.70 -8.14
N LYS A 39 -10.21 14.33 -9.03
CA LYS A 39 -10.33 13.99 -10.47
C LYS A 39 -8.96 13.77 -11.16
N ASP A 40 -7.97 14.54 -10.72
CA ASP A 40 -6.64 14.63 -11.33
C ASP A 40 -5.52 13.98 -10.49
N ALA A 41 -5.78 13.63 -9.21
CA ALA A 41 -4.73 13.14 -8.30
C ALA A 41 -5.24 12.37 -7.06
N THR A 42 -4.45 11.39 -6.63
CA THR A 42 -4.62 10.69 -5.33
C THR A 42 -3.78 11.36 -4.24
N ILE A 43 -4.39 11.73 -3.11
CA ILE A 43 -3.75 12.44 -2.00
C ILE A 43 -3.55 11.50 -0.80
N CYS A 44 -2.32 11.37 -0.31
CA CYS A 44 -2.03 10.51 0.84
C CYS A 44 -2.59 11.10 2.13
N ARG A 45 -3.38 10.33 2.89
CA ARG A 45 -3.87 10.78 4.21
C ARG A 45 -2.74 11.05 5.22
N LYS A 46 -1.62 10.33 5.14
CA LYS A 46 -0.52 10.39 6.12
C LYS A 46 0.45 11.56 5.86
N CYS A 47 0.92 11.74 4.62
CA CYS A 47 1.86 12.83 4.26
C CYS A 47 1.24 13.99 3.48
N LYS A 48 -0.07 13.95 3.15
CA LYS A 48 -0.84 14.99 2.42
C LYS A 48 -0.33 15.33 1.01
N GLN A 49 0.65 14.60 0.49
CA GLN A 49 1.18 14.77 -0.87
C GLN A 49 0.20 14.30 -1.94
N THR A 50 0.12 15.05 -3.04
CA THR A 50 -0.55 14.67 -4.29
C THR A 50 0.29 13.66 -5.07
N GLY A 51 -0.34 12.95 -6.02
CA GLY A 51 0.36 11.98 -6.90
C GLY A 51 1.17 10.94 -6.11
N CYS A 52 0.67 10.56 -4.94
CA CYS A 52 1.41 9.79 -3.95
C CYS A 52 1.46 8.28 -4.23
N VAL A 53 0.67 7.80 -5.18
CA VAL A 53 0.69 6.41 -5.68
C VAL A 53 2.10 6.08 -6.13
N GLY A 54 2.71 5.14 -5.42
CA GLY A 54 4.03 4.59 -5.71
C GLY A 54 3.94 3.16 -6.21
N PRO A 55 5.01 2.37 -6.01
CA PRO A 55 5.04 1.00 -6.49
C PRO A 55 3.88 0.18 -5.91
N ARG A 56 3.32 -0.66 -6.77
CA ARG A 56 2.49 -1.79 -6.36
C ARG A 56 3.29 -2.63 -5.37
N VAL A 57 2.67 -3.00 -4.25
CA VAL A 57 3.28 -3.86 -3.24
C VAL A 57 2.44 -5.12 -3.12
N GLU A 58 2.97 -6.21 -3.68
CA GLU A 58 2.36 -7.53 -3.57
C GLU A 58 2.16 -7.85 -2.08
N TYR A 59 0.90 -8.03 -1.69
CA TYR A 59 0.58 -8.32 -0.31
C TYR A 59 0.85 -9.79 -0.04
N PHE A 60 2.08 -10.10 0.39
CA PHE A 60 2.37 -11.35 1.06
C PHE A 60 1.65 -11.35 2.42
N PRO A 61 0.58 -12.14 2.64
CA PRO A 61 0.17 -12.45 3.99
C PRO A 61 1.33 -13.22 4.62
N SER A 62 1.98 -12.65 5.65
CA SER A 62 3.09 -13.31 6.35
C SER A 62 2.60 -14.57 7.05
N LYS A 63 2.56 -15.69 6.31
CA LYS A 63 2.46 -17.03 6.87
C LYS A 63 3.79 -17.35 7.56
N ASN A 64 3.79 -17.13 8.87
CA ASN A 64 4.82 -17.49 9.83
C ASN A 64 6.20 -16.83 9.72
N ASN A 65 6.80 -16.68 10.89
CA ASN A 65 8.25 -16.74 11.07
C ASN A 65 8.78 -18.04 10.44
N THR A 66 9.66 -17.94 9.44
CA THR A 66 10.86 -18.79 9.29
C THR A 66 11.69 -18.28 8.11
N ASN A 67 12.94 -17.90 8.42
CA ASN A 67 14.10 -17.81 7.53
C ASN A 67 13.88 -17.64 6.02
N ASN A 68 14.21 -16.46 5.49
CA ASN A 68 15.01 -16.43 4.26
C ASN A 68 16.07 -15.32 4.28
N LYS A 69 17.24 -15.64 3.75
CA LYS A 69 18.51 -14.97 4.09
C LYS A 69 18.71 -13.69 3.27
N LYS A 70 19.35 -12.68 3.89
CA LYS A 70 20.05 -11.63 3.12
C LYS A 70 21.04 -12.30 2.15
N PRO A 71 21.15 -11.86 0.89
CA PRO A 71 22.29 -12.21 0.05
C PRO A 71 23.53 -11.49 0.59
N SER A 72 24.29 -12.16 1.46
CA SER A 72 25.58 -11.65 1.91
C SER A 72 26.60 -11.86 0.79
N LYS A 73 26.78 -10.86 -0.07
CA LYS A 73 27.94 -10.80 -0.97
C LYS A 73 29.21 -10.72 -0.11
N LYS A 74 30.12 -11.66 -0.29
CA LYS A 74 31.55 -11.51 -0.04
C LYS A 74 32.32 -12.41 -1.00
#